data_AF-A0A7C9EVH3-F1
#
_entry.id   AF-A0A7C9EVH3-F1
#
_cell.length_a   1.000
_cell.length_b   1.000
_cell.length_c   1.000
_cell.angle_alpha   90.00
_cell.angle_beta   90.00
_cell.angle_gamma   90.00
#
_symmetry.space_group_name_H-M   'P 1'
#
loop_
_entity.id
_entity.type
_entity.pdbx_description
1 polymer ?
#
loop_
_entity_poly.entity_id
_entity_poly.type
_entity_poly.pdbx_seq_one_letter_code
_entity_poly.pdbx_strand_id
1 'polypeptide(L)'
;MATTNEPAKLLLPYLQRADELQVHDPLVAYYCRLYAIERGLKIPQSERTETTNSLLVSLMNQLEKHRKSLKLSPDDHLHLEGFALNVFAKADKQDRAGRADMNTAKTFYAASIFFETLNQFGELAPDLEQKQKYAAWKAADIRKALKEGRKPVPGPPGGETDLSTPSTPSGCNDVEPQHARNDADPSSQPDPTPPQLPHGLKRHASTNVQPSTQAPDGLKRQTTTNIQPSPPPFANGDYFSHTADSPSFDHQYAHPSSRPDDLNYSQMYHGQSY
;
A
#
# COMPACT_ATOMS: atom_id res chain seq x y z
N MET A 1 -38.03 -8.78 -2.35
CA MET A 1 -36.78 -9.53 -2.12
C MET A 1 -35.90 -8.69 -1.23
N ALA A 2 -35.45 -9.20 -0.08
CA ALA A 2 -34.54 -8.46 0.78
C ALA A 2 -33.09 -8.85 0.44
N THR A 3 -32.28 -7.88 -0.01
CA THR A 3 -30.83 -7.97 0.12
C THR A 3 -30.50 -7.80 1.60
N THR A 4 -30.53 -8.88 2.37
CA THR A 4 -30.15 -8.87 3.78
C THR A 4 -28.69 -8.42 3.88
N ASN A 5 -28.51 -7.16 4.26
CA ASN A 5 -27.21 -6.64 4.62
C ASN A 5 -26.73 -7.45 5.82
N GLU A 6 -25.63 -8.17 5.65
CA GLU A 6 -25.13 -9.12 6.62
C GLU A 6 -23.90 -8.47 7.25
N PRO A 7 -23.98 -7.98 8.50
CA PRO A 7 -22.96 -7.06 9.03
C PRO A 7 -21.59 -7.71 9.19
N ALA A 8 -21.52 -9.03 9.42
CA ALA A 8 -20.26 -9.75 9.54
C ALA A 8 -19.41 -9.71 8.26
N LYS A 9 -20.00 -9.49 7.07
CA LYS A 9 -19.27 -9.23 5.82
C LYS A 9 -18.28 -8.06 5.91
N LEU A 10 -18.57 -7.05 6.75
CA LEU A 10 -17.65 -5.93 6.99
C LEU A 10 -16.40 -6.34 7.79
N LEU A 11 -16.46 -7.47 8.49
CA LEU A 11 -15.37 -7.98 9.34
C LEU A 11 -14.46 -8.97 8.59
N LEU A 12 -15.00 -9.65 7.58
CA LEU A 12 -14.28 -10.64 6.76
C LEU A 12 -12.93 -10.15 6.20
N PRO A 13 -12.73 -8.89 5.75
CA PRO A 13 -11.44 -8.45 5.24
C PRO A 13 -10.31 -8.57 6.27
N TYR A 14 -10.59 -8.26 7.55
CA TYR A 14 -9.61 -8.36 8.64
C TYR A 14 -9.41 -9.81 9.08
N LEU A 15 -10.50 -10.60 9.16
CA LEU A 15 -10.43 -12.02 9.53
C LEU A 15 -9.63 -12.84 8.51
N GLN A 16 -9.81 -12.60 7.21
CA GLN A 16 -9.00 -13.24 6.18
C GLN A 16 -7.50 -12.95 6.32
N ARG A 17 -7.12 -11.68 6.61
CA ARG A 17 -5.70 -11.36 6.88
C ARG A 17 -5.19 -12.05 8.15
N ALA A 18 -6.04 -12.17 9.17
CA ALA A 18 -5.68 -12.85 10.41
C ALA A 18 -5.42 -14.35 10.21
N ASP A 19 -6.23 -15.03 9.40
CA ASP A 19 -6.07 -16.45 9.13
C ASP A 19 -4.87 -16.71 8.19
N GLU A 20 -4.64 -15.85 7.19
CA GLU A 20 -3.43 -15.86 6.35
C GLU A 20 -2.13 -15.68 7.17
N LEU A 21 -2.17 -14.88 8.23
CA LEU A 21 -1.00 -14.60 9.09
C LEU A 21 -0.88 -15.51 10.31
N GLN A 22 -1.88 -16.34 10.64
CA GLN A 22 -1.90 -17.11 11.89
C GLN A 22 -0.68 -18.03 12.09
N VAL A 23 -0.01 -18.45 11.01
CA VAL A 23 1.21 -19.26 11.04
C VAL A 23 2.48 -18.41 10.93
N HIS A 24 2.45 -17.32 10.17
CA HIS A 24 3.63 -16.53 9.81
C HIS A 24 3.89 -15.32 10.72
N ASP A 25 2.83 -14.68 11.19
CA ASP A 25 2.87 -13.59 12.16
C ASP A 25 1.65 -13.67 13.11
N PRO A 26 1.74 -14.50 14.18
CA PRO A 26 0.67 -14.65 15.15
C PRO A 26 0.27 -13.36 15.88
N LEU A 27 1.15 -12.35 15.92
CA LEU A 27 0.90 -11.07 16.58
C LEU A 27 0.03 -10.17 15.72
N VAL A 28 0.40 -9.96 14.45
CA VAL A 28 -0.45 -9.25 13.48
C VAL A 28 -1.78 -9.98 13.28
N ALA A 29 -1.78 -11.31 13.31
CA ALA A 29 -3.00 -12.13 13.26
C ALA A 29 -3.92 -11.96 14.49
N TYR A 30 -3.36 -11.76 15.69
CA TYR A 30 -4.14 -11.44 16.89
C TYR A 30 -4.81 -10.07 16.75
N TYR A 31 -4.04 -9.06 16.36
CA TYR A 31 -4.53 -7.69 16.23
C TYR A 31 -5.55 -7.52 15.08
N CYS A 32 -5.39 -8.23 13.96
CA CYS A 32 -6.41 -8.24 12.91
C CYS A 32 -7.77 -8.77 13.40
N ARG A 33 -7.80 -9.73 14.34
CA ARG A 33 -9.05 -10.21 14.97
C ARG A 33 -9.54 -9.27 16.08
N LEU A 34 -8.65 -8.64 16.85
CA LEU A 34 -9.03 -7.59 17.81
C LEU A 34 -9.78 -6.45 17.10
N TYR A 35 -9.22 -5.94 16.01
CA TYR A 35 -9.82 -4.90 15.19
C TYR A 35 -11.16 -5.32 14.56
N ALA A 36 -11.27 -6.58 14.14
CA ALA A 36 -12.55 -7.14 13.66
C ALA A 36 -13.63 -7.12 14.74
N ILE A 37 -13.29 -7.43 15.99
CA ILE A 37 -14.23 -7.32 17.12
C ILE A 37 -14.57 -5.86 17.39
N GLU A 38 -13.61 -4.94 17.44
CA GLU A 38 -13.88 -3.50 17.64
C GLU A 38 -14.81 -2.93 16.57
N ARG A 39 -14.55 -3.25 15.28
CA ARG A 39 -15.40 -2.84 14.15
C ARG A 39 -16.80 -3.44 14.29
N GLY A 40 -16.93 -4.72 14.66
CA GLY A 40 -18.23 -5.35 14.89
C GLY A 40 -18.99 -4.84 16.12
N LEU A 41 -18.28 -4.45 17.18
CA LEU A 41 -18.87 -3.83 18.38
C LEU A 41 -19.32 -2.38 18.14
N LYS A 42 -18.81 -1.71 17.09
CA LYS A 42 -19.29 -0.39 16.64
C LYS A 42 -20.58 -0.47 15.78
N ILE A 43 -20.97 -1.65 15.30
CA ILE A 43 -22.23 -1.87 14.58
C ILE A 43 -23.41 -1.79 15.59
N PRO A 44 -24.48 -1.02 15.33
CA PRO A 44 -25.62 -0.92 16.24
C PRO A 44 -26.26 -2.27 16.56
N GLN A 45 -26.63 -2.52 17.82
CA GLN A 45 -27.20 -3.82 18.23
C GLN A 45 -28.50 -4.18 17.49
N SER A 46 -29.28 -3.18 17.07
CA SER A 46 -30.47 -3.31 16.22
C SER A 46 -30.19 -3.82 14.80
N GLU A 47 -28.94 -3.70 14.32
CA GLU A 47 -28.51 -4.14 12.98
C GLU A 47 -27.78 -5.49 13.01
N ARG A 48 -27.33 -5.95 14.19
CA ARG A 48 -26.58 -7.21 14.32
C ARG A 48 -27.49 -8.42 14.16
N THR A 49 -27.21 -9.23 13.14
CA THR A 49 -27.78 -10.57 13.01
C THR A 49 -27.32 -11.49 14.15
N GLU A 50 -28.07 -12.55 14.42
CA GLU A 50 -27.64 -13.63 15.32
C GLU A 50 -26.28 -14.20 14.89
N THR A 51 -26.06 -14.34 13.58
CA THR A 51 -24.78 -14.72 12.96
C THR A 51 -23.64 -13.76 13.35
N THR A 52 -23.88 -12.44 13.30
CA THR A 52 -22.89 -11.43 13.70
C THR A 52 -22.57 -11.53 15.20
N ASN A 53 -23.59 -11.68 16.05
CA ASN A 53 -23.37 -11.81 17.51
C ASN A 53 -22.63 -13.11 17.87
N SER A 54 -23.00 -14.24 17.25
CA SER A 54 -22.33 -15.53 17.41
C SER A 54 -20.86 -15.48 16.96
N LEU A 55 -20.59 -14.84 15.82
CA LEU A 55 -19.22 -14.60 15.34
C LEU A 55 -18.40 -13.77 16.34
N LEU A 56 -18.95 -12.67 16.85
CA LEU A 56 -18.25 -11.81 17.82
C LEU A 56 -17.93 -12.55 19.12
N VAL A 57 -18.87 -13.32 19.67
CA VAL A 57 -18.64 -14.16 20.85
C VAL A 57 -17.57 -15.22 20.57
N SER A 58 -17.60 -15.86 19.39
CA SER A 58 -16.58 -16.83 18.98
C SER A 58 -15.18 -16.20 18.90
N LEU A 59 -15.05 -15.02 18.28
CA LEU A 59 -13.80 -14.29 18.16
C LEU A 59 -13.24 -13.83 19.53
N MET A 60 -14.10 -13.37 20.45
CA MET A 60 -13.68 -13.05 21.83
C MET A 60 -13.07 -14.27 22.52
N ASN A 61 -13.76 -15.42 22.45
CA ASN A 61 -13.28 -16.70 22.99
C ASN A 61 -11.98 -17.20 22.33
N GLN A 62 -11.69 -16.82 21.08
CA GLN A 62 -10.40 -17.10 20.42
C GLN A 62 -9.29 -16.17 20.93
N LEU A 63 -9.54 -14.86 21.03
CA LEU A 63 -8.55 -13.90 21.53
C LEU A 63 -8.15 -14.18 22.99
N GLU A 64 -9.10 -14.55 23.85
CA GLU A 64 -8.80 -14.93 25.24
C GLU A 64 -7.90 -16.17 25.36
N LYS A 65 -7.94 -17.07 24.38
CA LYS A 65 -7.04 -18.23 24.29
C LYS A 65 -5.68 -17.81 23.73
N HIS A 66 -5.65 -17.06 22.63
CA HIS A 66 -4.41 -16.62 21.99
C HIS A 66 -3.60 -15.67 22.88
N ARG A 67 -4.26 -14.83 23.69
CA ARG A 67 -3.60 -13.95 24.68
C ARG A 67 -2.87 -14.71 25.80
N LYS A 68 -3.12 -16.02 25.97
CA LYS A 68 -2.40 -16.87 26.94
C LYS A 68 -1.12 -17.49 26.35
N SER A 69 -1.00 -17.55 25.02
CA SER A 69 0.20 -18.02 24.32
C SER A 69 1.05 -16.88 23.71
N LEU A 70 0.46 -15.71 23.50
CA LEU A 70 1.14 -14.49 23.05
C LEU A 70 1.65 -13.64 24.21
N LYS A 71 2.84 -13.07 24.05
CA LYS A 71 3.30 -11.93 24.84
C LYS A 71 2.87 -10.67 24.09
N LEU A 72 2.06 -9.82 24.73
CA LEU A 72 1.66 -8.52 24.19
C LEU A 72 2.48 -7.42 24.87
N SER A 73 2.91 -6.42 24.10
CA SER A 73 3.65 -5.24 24.55
C SER A 73 2.89 -3.95 24.21
N PRO A 74 3.08 -2.83 24.96
CA PRO A 74 2.64 -1.52 24.51
C PRO A 74 3.20 -1.14 23.13
N ASP A 75 4.42 -1.59 22.84
CA ASP A 75 5.17 -1.31 21.62
C ASP A 75 4.75 -2.14 20.39
N ASP A 76 3.76 -3.05 20.53
CA ASP A 76 3.34 -3.95 19.43
C ASP A 76 2.83 -3.17 18.19
N HIS A 77 2.43 -1.91 18.35
CA HIS A 77 2.06 -1.04 17.23
C HIS A 77 3.22 -0.78 16.27
N LEU A 78 4.48 -0.70 16.74
CA LEU A 78 5.65 -0.49 15.89
C LEU A 78 5.88 -1.69 14.97
N HIS A 79 5.64 -2.90 15.47
CA HIS A 79 5.72 -4.13 14.68
C HIS A 79 4.63 -4.17 13.61
N LEU A 80 3.39 -3.82 13.96
CA LEU A 80 2.28 -3.74 13.00
C LEU A 80 2.51 -2.66 11.93
N GLU A 81 3.06 -1.51 12.30
CA GLU A 81 3.35 -0.41 11.37
C GLU A 81 4.47 -0.80 10.40
N GLY A 82 5.59 -1.32 10.91
CA GLY A 82 6.69 -1.85 10.09
C GLY A 82 6.25 -2.98 9.17
N PHE A 83 5.33 -3.84 9.63
CA PHE A 83 4.71 -4.87 8.81
C PHE A 83 3.84 -4.27 7.69
N ALA A 84 2.95 -3.33 7.99
CA ALA A 84 2.09 -2.66 7.00
C ALA A 84 2.92 -1.92 5.93
N LEU A 85 3.95 -1.17 6.34
CA LEU A 85 4.90 -0.48 5.45
C LEU A 85 5.66 -1.46 4.55
N ASN A 86 6.08 -2.62 5.08
CA ASN A 86 6.75 -3.67 4.30
C ASN A 86 5.81 -4.30 3.25
N VAL A 87 4.54 -4.57 3.59
CA VAL A 87 3.52 -5.05 2.63
C VAL A 87 3.24 -4.00 1.55
N PHE A 88 3.11 -2.72 1.93
CA PHE A 88 2.96 -1.61 0.99
C PHE A 88 4.14 -1.49 0.01
N ALA A 89 5.37 -1.44 0.53
CA ALA A 89 6.59 -1.28 -0.28
C ALA A 89 6.80 -2.44 -1.27
N LYS A 90 6.38 -3.67 -0.92
CA LYS A 90 6.39 -4.82 -1.84
C LYS A 90 5.46 -4.63 -3.04
N ALA A 91 4.27 -4.05 -2.84
CA ALA A 91 3.33 -3.77 -3.91
C ALA A 91 3.79 -2.59 -4.77
N ASP A 92 4.15 -1.46 -4.13
CA ASP A 92 4.64 -0.25 -4.78
C ASP A 92 5.87 -0.51 -5.67
N LYS A 93 6.81 -1.35 -5.21
CA LYS A 93 7.98 -1.77 -6.01
C LYS A 93 7.62 -2.53 -7.29
N GLN A 94 6.53 -3.30 -7.33
CA GLN A 94 6.09 -3.99 -8.55
C GLN A 94 5.26 -3.08 -9.47
N ASP A 95 4.47 -2.19 -8.88
CA ASP A 95 3.65 -1.23 -9.61
C ASP A 95 4.51 -0.18 -10.32
N ARG A 96 5.47 0.46 -9.62
CA ARG A 96 6.44 1.39 -10.23
C ARG A 96 7.37 0.71 -11.25
N ALA A 97 7.63 -0.59 -11.11
CA ALA A 97 8.34 -1.38 -12.13
C ALA A 97 7.49 -1.63 -13.40
N GLY A 98 6.24 -1.19 -13.43
CA GLY A 98 5.31 -1.43 -14.53
C GLY A 98 4.95 -2.91 -14.69
N ARG A 99 4.94 -3.66 -13.58
CA ARG A 99 4.62 -5.10 -13.52
C ARG A 99 3.43 -5.40 -12.59
N ALA A 100 2.60 -4.40 -12.29
CA ALA A 100 1.38 -4.59 -11.51
C ALA A 100 0.48 -5.67 -12.11
N ASP A 101 0.13 -6.64 -11.25
CA ASP A 101 -0.70 -7.79 -11.57
C ASP A 101 -1.84 -7.93 -10.54
N MET A 102 -2.64 -8.99 -10.67
CA MET A 102 -3.73 -9.28 -9.74
C MET A 102 -3.22 -9.51 -8.30
N ASN A 103 -2.00 -10.03 -8.11
CA ASN A 103 -1.42 -10.19 -6.79
C ASN A 103 -0.94 -8.87 -6.21
N THR A 104 -0.31 -7.99 -7.01
CA THR A 104 0.05 -6.61 -6.62
C THR A 104 -1.18 -5.86 -6.08
N ALA A 105 -2.34 -6.00 -6.72
CA ALA A 105 -3.60 -5.42 -6.22
C ALA A 105 -4.13 -6.08 -4.93
N LYS A 106 -3.92 -7.39 -4.72
CA LYS A 106 -4.20 -8.04 -3.43
C LYS A 106 -3.26 -7.52 -2.33
N THR A 107 -1.98 -7.35 -2.63
CA THR A 107 -0.96 -6.87 -1.68
C THR A 107 -1.21 -5.41 -1.27
N PHE A 108 -1.56 -4.51 -2.20
CA PHE A 108 -2.02 -3.16 -1.86
C PHE A 108 -3.29 -3.19 -0.99
N TYR A 109 -4.28 -4.00 -1.34
CA TYR A 109 -5.51 -4.11 -0.54
C TYR A 109 -5.25 -4.66 0.87
N ALA A 110 -4.33 -5.61 1.01
CA ALA A 110 -3.86 -6.09 2.30
C ALA A 110 -3.13 -4.98 3.09
N ALA A 111 -2.25 -4.19 2.45
CA ALA A 111 -1.61 -3.04 3.07
C ALA A 111 -2.61 -2.03 3.63
N SER A 112 -3.66 -1.65 2.87
CA SER A 112 -4.71 -0.77 3.39
C SER A 112 -5.43 -1.36 4.61
N ILE A 113 -5.65 -2.67 4.65
CA ILE A 113 -6.25 -3.35 5.82
C ILE A 113 -5.31 -3.29 7.04
N PHE A 114 -4.00 -3.51 6.86
CA PHE A 114 -3.04 -3.44 7.96
C PHE A 114 -2.87 -2.01 8.50
N PHE A 115 -2.84 -0.98 7.64
CA PHE A 115 -2.89 0.41 8.11
C PHE A 115 -4.21 0.70 8.85
N GLU A 116 -5.36 0.18 8.39
CA GLU A 116 -6.61 0.34 9.14
C GLU A 116 -6.51 -0.23 10.56
N THR A 117 -5.89 -1.40 10.76
CA THR A 117 -5.76 -1.98 12.12
C THR A 117 -4.96 -1.11 13.09
N LEU A 118 -4.09 -0.20 12.62
CA LEU A 118 -3.34 0.71 13.50
C LEU A 118 -4.25 1.69 14.26
N ASN A 119 -5.47 1.95 13.78
CA ASN A 119 -6.44 2.84 14.43
C ASN A 119 -6.86 2.38 15.84
N GLN A 120 -6.58 1.12 16.24
CA GLN A 120 -6.83 0.63 17.61
C GLN A 120 -5.84 1.21 18.64
N PHE A 121 -4.69 1.70 18.20
CA PHE A 121 -3.65 2.29 19.07
C PHE A 121 -3.77 3.81 19.20
N GLY A 122 -4.56 4.46 18.34
CA GLY A 122 -4.72 5.91 18.27
C GLY A 122 -5.08 6.39 16.87
N GLU A 123 -5.05 7.70 16.66
CA GLU A 123 -5.16 8.31 15.33
C GLU A 123 -3.89 8.02 14.52
N LEU A 124 -4.03 7.70 13.23
CA LEU A 124 -2.88 7.47 12.35
C LEU A 124 -2.13 8.78 12.10
N ALA A 125 -0.80 8.70 12.05
CA ALA A 125 0.01 9.76 11.45
C ALA A 125 -0.46 10.02 9.99
N PRO A 126 -0.53 11.28 9.53
CA PRO A 126 -1.17 11.61 8.25
C PRO A 126 -0.49 10.95 7.04
N ASP A 127 0.81 10.68 7.11
CA ASP A 127 1.56 9.94 6.09
C ASP A 127 1.13 8.46 5.97
N LEU A 128 0.77 7.81 7.10
CA LEU A 128 0.24 6.45 7.12
C LEU A 128 -1.21 6.43 6.60
N GLU A 129 -2.01 7.44 6.94
CA GLU A 129 -3.39 7.59 6.46
C GLU A 129 -3.43 7.86 4.95
N GLN A 130 -2.51 8.68 4.42
CA GLN A 130 -2.32 8.89 2.98
C GLN A 130 -1.88 7.59 2.28
N LYS A 131 -0.97 6.82 2.87
CA LYS A 131 -0.58 5.49 2.34
C LYS A 131 -1.72 4.47 2.38
N GLN A 132 -2.57 4.47 3.41
CA GLN A 132 -3.79 3.66 3.46
C GLN A 132 -4.73 4.01 2.29
N LYS A 133 -5.02 5.31 2.11
CA LYS A 133 -5.88 5.83 1.04
C LYS A 133 -5.33 5.50 -0.35
N TYR A 134 -4.04 5.73 -0.58
CA TYR A 134 -3.35 5.37 -1.83
C TYR A 134 -3.41 3.86 -2.08
N ALA A 135 -3.13 3.02 -1.08
CA ALA A 135 -3.16 1.57 -1.24
C ALA A 135 -4.55 1.03 -1.59
N ALA A 136 -5.60 1.54 -0.93
CA ALA A 136 -6.98 1.17 -1.22
C ALA A 136 -7.40 1.60 -2.65
N TRP A 137 -7.09 2.84 -3.04
CA TRP A 137 -7.32 3.35 -4.38
C TRP A 137 -6.55 2.56 -5.43
N LYS A 138 -5.25 2.31 -5.22
CA LYS A 138 -4.38 1.67 -6.20
C LYS A 138 -4.72 0.19 -6.41
N ALA A 139 -5.16 -0.50 -5.35
CA ALA A 139 -5.73 -1.83 -5.47
C ALA A 139 -6.99 -1.87 -6.36
N ALA A 140 -7.85 -0.85 -6.27
CA ALA A 140 -9.04 -0.74 -7.12
C ALA A 140 -8.69 -0.39 -8.57
N ASP A 141 -7.77 0.56 -8.79
CA ASP A 141 -7.24 0.94 -10.11
C ASP A 141 -6.65 -0.26 -10.86
N ILE A 142 -5.71 -0.99 -10.24
CA ILE A 142 -5.07 -2.18 -10.85
C ILE A 142 -6.13 -3.25 -11.16
N ARG A 143 -7.07 -3.53 -10.24
CA ARG A 143 -8.16 -4.49 -10.48
C ARG A 143 -9.05 -4.07 -11.65
N LYS A 144 -9.37 -2.77 -11.76
CA LYS A 144 -10.18 -2.23 -12.85
C LYS A 144 -9.46 -2.35 -14.18
N ALA A 145 -8.20 -1.89 -14.28
CA ALA A 145 -7.40 -1.99 -15.50
C ALA A 145 -7.31 -3.43 -16.01
N LEU A 146 -6.95 -4.38 -15.13
CA LEU A 146 -6.85 -5.81 -15.49
C LEU A 146 -8.18 -6.42 -15.90
N LYS A 147 -9.29 -6.08 -15.24
CA LYS A 147 -10.65 -6.53 -15.63
C LYS A 147 -11.06 -5.97 -16.99
N GLU A 148 -10.59 -4.78 -17.34
CA GLU A 148 -10.84 -4.10 -18.62
C GLU A 148 -9.80 -4.46 -19.70
N GLY A 149 -8.95 -5.47 -19.46
CA GLY A 149 -7.93 -5.94 -20.41
C GLY A 149 -6.76 -4.98 -20.64
N ARG A 150 -6.67 -3.88 -19.87
CA ARG A 150 -5.61 -2.87 -19.99
C ARG A 150 -4.49 -3.13 -18.99
N LYS A 151 -3.27 -2.78 -19.38
CA LYS A 151 -2.14 -2.73 -18.45
C LYS A 151 -2.39 -1.62 -17.41
N PRO A 152 -2.18 -1.87 -16.10
CA PRO A 152 -2.23 -0.82 -15.08
C PRO A 152 -1.17 0.26 -15.33
N VAL A 153 -1.52 1.51 -14.99
CA VAL A 153 -0.59 2.64 -15.06
C VAL A 153 0.38 2.56 -13.86
N PRO A 154 1.70 2.64 -14.04
CA PRO A 154 2.65 2.66 -12.91
C PRO A 154 2.41 3.86 -11.98
N GLY A 155 2.58 3.67 -10.67
CA GLY A 155 2.58 4.74 -9.68
C GLY A 155 3.70 5.77 -9.90
N PRO A 156 3.50 7.03 -9.46
CA PRO A 156 4.42 8.12 -9.75
C PRO A 156 5.79 7.94 -9.10
N PRO A 157 6.88 8.48 -9.70
CA PRO A 157 8.23 8.44 -9.14
C PRO A 157 8.40 9.44 -7.98
N GLY A 158 7.64 9.22 -6.90
CA GLY A 158 7.72 9.94 -5.63
C GLY A 158 7.07 9.09 -4.53
N GLY A 159 5.79 8.77 -4.69
CA GLY A 159 5.00 8.01 -3.72
C GLY A 159 4.12 8.90 -2.84
N GLU A 160 4.44 10.19 -2.79
CA GLU A 160 3.44 11.22 -2.55
C GLU A 160 2.50 11.33 -3.75
N THR A 161 1.21 11.45 -3.47
CA THR A 161 0.18 11.83 -4.44
C THR A 161 -0.80 12.67 -3.67
N ASP A 162 -0.84 13.97 -3.97
CA ASP A 162 -1.94 14.82 -3.57
C ASP A 162 -3.22 14.24 -4.18
N LEU A 163 -4.16 13.79 -3.33
CA LEU A 163 -5.36 13.06 -3.74
C LEU A 163 -6.46 13.99 -4.30
N SER A 164 -6.07 15.21 -4.68
CA SER A 164 -6.95 16.33 -5.03
C SER A 164 -7.25 16.49 -6.52
N THR A 165 -7.59 15.42 -7.25
CA THR A 165 -8.48 15.51 -8.45
C THR A 165 -8.89 14.15 -9.04
N PRO A 166 -10.18 13.93 -9.36
CA PRO A 166 -10.62 12.92 -10.32
C PRO A 166 -10.68 13.50 -11.75
N SER A 167 -9.65 13.27 -12.56
CA SER A 167 -9.63 13.74 -13.95
C SER A 167 -10.65 13.01 -14.83
N THR A 168 -11.78 13.66 -15.11
CA THR A 168 -12.77 13.19 -16.10
C THR A 168 -12.26 13.40 -17.53
N PRO A 169 -12.43 12.42 -18.45
CA PRO A 169 -12.02 12.55 -19.85
C PRO A 169 -13.08 13.33 -20.65
N SER A 170 -13.09 14.65 -20.54
CA SER A 170 -13.91 15.51 -21.39
C SER A 170 -13.38 15.49 -22.83
N GLY A 171 -14.15 14.88 -23.73
CA GLY A 171 -13.89 14.91 -25.16
C GLY A 171 -14.11 16.30 -25.79
N CYS A 172 -13.79 16.38 -27.07
CA CYS A 172 -13.89 17.54 -27.95
C CYS A 172 -15.11 18.46 -27.72
N ASN A 173 -14.88 19.78 -27.81
CA ASN A 173 -15.23 20.55 -29.00
C ASN A 173 -14.48 21.90 -29.01
N ASP A 174 -13.91 22.26 -30.17
CA ASP A 174 -13.22 23.51 -30.43
C ASP A 174 -13.66 24.05 -31.80
N VAL A 175 -14.54 25.06 -31.80
CA VAL A 175 -14.81 25.99 -32.92
C VAL A 175 -15.35 27.29 -32.31
N GLU A 176 -14.86 28.45 -32.77
CA GLU A 176 -15.29 29.80 -32.34
C GLU A 176 -16.44 30.37 -33.25
N PRO A 177 -16.79 31.68 -33.34
CA PRO A 177 -18.20 32.08 -33.26
C PRO A 177 -18.71 32.87 -34.49
N GLN A 178 -20.02 33.22 -34.51
CA GLN A 178 -20.50 34.48 -35.14
C GLN A 178 -21.97 34.84 -34.83
N HIS A 179 -22.21 36.14 -34.65
CA HIS A 179 -23.32 37.03 -35.11
C HIS A 179 -24.73 36.48 -35.49
N ALA A 180 -25.84 37.20 -35.28
CA ALA A 180 -26.08 38.53 -34.68
C ALA A 180 -27.59 38.90 -34.57
N ARG A 181 -27.91 39.93 -33.73
CA ARG A 181 -29.09 40.86 -33.76
C ARG A 181 -30.48 40.23 -33.43
N ASN A 182 -31.53 40.91 -32.95
CA ASN A 182 -31.84 42.26 -32.35
C ASN A 182 -33.33 42.19 -31.85
N ASP A 183 -33.97 43.02 -31.01
CA ASP A 183 -33.69 44.16 -30.09
C ASP A 183 -34.62 43.94 -28.83
N ALA A 184 -35.24 44.84 -28.03
CA ALA A 184 -35.36 46.31 -27.96
C ALA A 184 -35.84 46.83 -26.58
N ASP A 185 -35.23 47.94 -26.10
CA ASP A 185 -35.83 49.10 -25.39
C ASP A 185 -36.53 48.93 -23.99
N PRO A 186 -36.83 50.01 -23.20
CA PRO A 186 -35.92 50.38 -22.10
C PRO A 186 -36.60 50.81 -20.76
N SER A 187 -35.80 51.13 -19.73
CA SER A 187 -35.76 52.47 -19.05
C SER A 187 -35.24 52.47 -17.58
N SER A 188 -34.66 53.61 -17.16
CA SER A 188 -34.46 54.13 -15.78
C SER A 188 -33.43 53.50 -14.81
N GLN A 189 -32.25 54.16 -14.70
CA GLN A 189 -31.54 54.38 -13.42
C GLN A 189 -31.94 55.77 -12.83
N PRO A 190 -31.50 56.15 -11.60
CA PRO A 190 -30.20 56.83 -11.44
C PRO A 190 -29.37 56.42 -10.19
N ASP A 191 -28.08 56.77 -10.17
CA ASP A 191 -27.14 56.56 -9.06
C ASP A 191 -27.29 57.59 -7.91
N PRO A 192 -26.47 57.49 -6.83
CA PRO A 192 -25.38 58.49 -6.74
C PRO A 192 -24.01 58.01 -6.22
N THR A 193 -23.02 58.91 -6.41
CA THR A 193 -21.55 58.81 -6.30
C THR A 193 -20.91 58.56 -4.92
N PRO A 194 -19.64 58.07 -4.88
CA PRO A 194 -18.79 58.01 -3.68
C PRO A 194 -17.80 59.20 -3.56
N PRO A 195 -17.23 59.47 -2.36
CA PRO A 195 -16.09 60.37 -2.19
C PRO A 195 -14.91 59.82 -1.34
N GLN A 196 -13.65 60.03 -1.78
CA GLN A 196 -12.63 60.81 -1.03
C GLN A 196 -11.22 60.82 -1.67
N LEU A 197 -10.52 61.94 -1.42
CA LEU A 197 -9.11 62.28 -1.66
C LEU A 197 -8.70 63.27 -0.52
N PRO A 198 -7.42 63.69 -0.33
CA PRO A 198 -6.20 63.39 -1.08
C PRO A 198 -4.99 62.92 -0.22
N HIS A 199 -3.85 62.63 -0.86
CA HIS A 199 -2.54 62.46 -0.21
C HIS A 199 -1.96 63.79 0.34
N GLY A 200 -1.14 63.68 1.39
CA GLY A 200 -0.36 64.79 1.99
C GLY A 200 1.14 64.50 2.11
N LEU A 201 1.95 65.37 1.50
CA LEU A 201 3.41 65.51 1.48
C LEU A 201 4.25 64.81 2.57
N LYS A 202 5.35 64.12 2.15
CA LYS A 202 6.73 64.69 2.18
C LYS A 202 7.74 63.84 1.39
N ARG A 203 8.94 64.41 1.14
CA ARG A 203 10.00 63.92 0.24
C ARG A 203 11.39 64.29 0.81
N HIS A 204 12.44 63.60 0.33
CA HIS A 204 13.89 63.92 0.41
C HIS A 204 14.73 63.30 1.56
N ALA A 205 15.62 62.37 1.16
CA ALA A 205 17.10 62.40 1.29
C ALA A 205 17.81 62.53 2.66
N SER A 206 19.07 62.12 2.86
CA SER A 206 19.94 61.08 2.22
C SER A 206 21.30 60.99 2.96
N THR A 207 21.66 59.84 3.52
CA THR A 207 23.05 59.37 3.82
C THR A 207 22.96 57.88 4.18
N ASN A 208 23.61 56.93 3.48
CA ASN A 208 25.05 56.69 3.28
C ASN A 208 25.79 56.16 4.53
N VAL A 209 26.05 54.84 4.57
CA VAL A 209 27.35 54.20 4.88
C VAL A 209 27.41 52.87 4.11
N GLN A 210 28.59 52.48 3.62
CA GLN A 210 28.88 51.25 2.84
C GLN A 210 29.63 50.22 3.72
N PRO A 211 29.80 48.95 3.28
CA PRO A 211 31.11 48.60 2.71
C PRO A 211 31.11 47.62 1.51
N SER A 212 32.20 47.70 0.73
CA SER A 212 32.62 46.83 -0.39
C SER A 212 32.64 45.33 -0.03
N THR A 213 32.14 44.38 -0.84
CA THR A 213 32.62 43.85 -2.14
C THR A 213 34.08 43.38 -2.18
N GLN A 214 34.31 42.07 -2.35
CA GLN A 214 35.33 41.55 -3.28
C GLN A 214 35.18 40.03 -3.56
N ALA A 215 35.43 39.68 -4.82
CA ALA A 215 35.88 38.36 -5.31
C ALA A 215 36.90 38.64 -6.44
N PRO A 216 37.89 37.77 -6.67
CA PRO A 216 38.04 37.19 -8.03
C PRO A 216 38.67 35.78 -8.07
N ASP A 217 38.73 35.22 -9.29
CA ASP A 217 39.37 33.95 -9.69
C ASP A 217 40.90 33.84 -9.47
N GLY A 218 41.44 32.61 -9.49
CA GLY A 218 42.89 32.36 -9.65
C GLY A 218 43.36 30.89 -9.65
N LEU A 219 43.78 30.36 -10.81
CA LEU A 219 44.27 28.98 -11.02
C LEU A 219 45.64 28.64 -10.37
N LYS A 220 45.76 27.42 -9.80
CA LYS A 220 46.89 26.42 -9.88
C LYS A 220 46.59 25.28 -8.87
N ARG A 221 46.54 23.97 -9.17
CA ARG A 221 47.35 23.01 -9.97
C ARG A 221 48.70 22.61 -9.35
N GLN A 222 48.70 21.57 -8.50
CA GLN A 222 49.73 20.52 -8.30
C GLN A 222 49.17 19.49 -7.29
N THR A 223 48.76 18.28 -7.70
CA THR A 223 49.54 17.02 -7.84
C THR A 223 50.07 16.40 -6.53
N THR A 224 49.32 15.45 -5.95
CA THR A 224 49.83 14.47 -4.96
C THR A 224 49.30 13.06 -5.26
N THR A 225 50.23 12.24 -5.77
CA THR A 225 50.27 10.76 -5.81
C THR A 225 49.14 9.93 -5.18
N ASN A 226 48.46 9.20 -6.06
CA ASN A 226 48.04 7.79 -5.90
C ASN A 226 48.92 6.95 -4.94
N ILE A 227 48.31 6.30 -3.94
CA ILE A 227 48.81 5.05 -3.33
C ILE A 227 47.62 4.11 -3.08
N GLN A 228 47.72 2.89 -3.62
CA GLN A 228 46.82 1.77 -3.42
C GLN A 228 47.41 0.81 -2.35
N PRO A 229 46.63 0.24 -1.41
CA PRO A 229 47.12 -0.79 -0.51
C PRO A 229 47.35 -2.11 -1.26
N SER A 230 48.52 -2.71 -1.06
CA SER A 230 48.94 -3.98 -1.69
C SER A 230 48.70 -5.17 -0.76
N PRO A 231 48.46 -6.40 -1.29
CA PRO A 231 48.39 -7.62 -0.49
C PRO A 231 49.79 -8.11 -0.05
N PRO A 232 49.88 -8.93 1.02
CA PRO A 232 51.14 -9.53 1.47
C PRO A 232 51.61 -10.70 0.57
N PRO A 233 52.92 -11.02 0.53
CA PRO A 233 53.49 -12.07 -0.32
C PRO A 233 53.49 -13.47 0.33
N PHE A 234 53.75 -14.49 -0.50
CA PHE A 234 53.77 -15.91 -0.16
C PHE A 234 55.10 -16.40 0.46
N ALA A 235 55.04 -17.56 1.11
CA ALA A 235 56.17 -18.49 1.31
C ALA A 235 55.73 -19.92 0.89
N ASN A 236 56.66 -20.76 0.45
CA ASN A 236 56.39 -21.97 -0.35
C ASN A 236 56.42 -23.29 0.45
N GLY A 237 55.80 -24.32 -0.13
CA GLY A 237 55.84 -25.72 0.32
C GLY A 237 54.45 -26.38 0.20
N ASP A 238 54.22 -27.44 -0.61
CA ASP A 238 55.15 -28.11 -1.52
C ASP A 238 54.42 -28.77 -2.72
N TYR A 239 55.17 -29.38 -3.63
CA TYR A 239 54.65 -30.08 -4.81
C TYR A 239 53.63 -31.19 -4.47
N PHE A 240 52.58 -31.32 -5.29
CA PHE A 240 52.47 -32.46 -6.23
C PHE A 240 51.51 -32.15 -7.38
N SER A 241 51.89 -32.55 -8.60
CA SER A 241 51.12 -32.36 -9.82
C SER A 241 50.86 -33.72 -10.47
N HIS A 242 49.60 -34.02 -10.79
CA HIS A 242 49.26 -35.04 -11.78
C HIS A 242 48.05 -34.62 -12.61
N THR A 243 48.10 -34.99 -13.90
CA THR A 243 47.18 -34.57 -14.96
C THR A 243 46.34 -35.75 -15.47
N ALA A 244 45.12 -35.48 -15.93
CA ALA A 244 44.21 -36.45 -16.56
C ALA A 244 43.74 -37.57 -15.59
N ASP A 245 42.64 -38.28 -15.83
CA ASP A 245 41.87 -38.45 -17.06
C ASP A 245 40.35 -38.55 -16.78
N SER A 246 39.52 -38.58 -17.82
CA SER A 246 38.15 -39.10 -17.70
C SER A 246 38.18 -40.62 -17.74
N PRO A 247 37.26 -41.28 -17.02
CA PRO A 247 36.36 -42.16 -17.78
C PRO A 247 34.89 -42.08 -17.32
N SER A 248 33.99 -42.26 -18.27
CA SER A 248 32.60 -42.63 -17.98
C SER A 248 32.55 -43.97 -17.26
N PHE A 249 31.67 -44.11 -16.26
CA PHE A 249 31.20 -45.44 -15.86
C PHE A 249 29.69 -45.44 -15.60
N ASP A 250 29.05 -46.49 -16.10
CA ASP A 250 27.61 -46.70 -16.09
C ASP A 250 27.20 -47.49 -14.84
N HIS A 251 26.29 -46.95 -14.05
CA HIS A 251 25.69 -47.63 -12.88
C HIS A 251 24.17 -47.48 -12.88
N GLN A 252 23.53 -48.45 -13.51
CA GLN A 252 22.11 -48.77 -13.35
C GLN A 252 21.73 -48.89 -11.87
N TYR A 253 20.65 -48.21 -11.47
CA TYR A 253 19.85 -48.61 -10.31
C TYR A 253 18.36 -48.62 -10.70
N ALA A 254 17.64 -49.63 -10.22
CA ALA A 254 16.35 -50.02 -10.80
C ALA A 254 15.17 -49.19 -10.28
N HIS A 255 14.22 -48.90 -11.18
CA HIS A 255 12.87 -48.47 -10.83
C HIS A 255 11.97 -49.68 -10.49
N PRO A 256 11.18 -49.62 -9.41
CA PRO A 256 9.88 -50.27 -9.34
C PRO A 256 8.76 -49.24 -9.58
N SER A 257 8.02 -49.39 -10.67
CA SER A 257 6.78 -48.63 -10.92
C SER A 257 5.62 -49.19 -10.08
N SER A 258 4.72 -48.31 -9.62
CA SER A 258 3.27 -48.59 -9.57
C SER A 258 2.47 -47.31 -9.33
N ARG A 259 1.31 -47.21 -10.00
CA ARG A 259 0.26 -46.24 -9.68
C ARG A 259 -0.59 -46.74 -8.50
N PRO A 260 -1.34 -45.86 -7.82
CA PRO A 260 -2.72 -46.13 -7.47
C PRO A 260 -3.65 -45.78 -8.64
N ASP A 261 -4.47 -46.73 -9.09
CA ASP A 261 -5.70 -46.45 -9.85
C ASP A 261 -6.91 -46.57 -8.91
N ASP A 262 -8.00 -45.88 -9.24
CA ASP A 262 -9.21 -45.76 -8.42
C ASP A 262 -10.09 -47.02 -8.48
N LEU A 263 -10.97 -47.22 -7.49
CA LEU A 263 -12.37 -47.68 -7.61
C LEU A 263 -12.95 -48.34 -6.33
N ASN A 264 -13.97 -47.68 -5.79
CA ASN A 264 -15.32 -48.23 -5.52
C ASN A 264 -15.47 -49.58 -4.77
N TYR A 265 -15.99 -49.51 -3.54
CA TYR A 265 -16.87 -50.56 -2.99
C TYR A 265 -18.11 -49.91 -2.36
N SER A 266 -19.28 -50.50 -2.58
CA SER A 266 -20.57 -49.96 -2.13
C SER A 266 -21.59 -51.07 -1.89
N GLN A 267 -22.70 -50.74 -1.20
CA GLN A 267 -23.74 -51.65 -0.71
C GLN A 267 -23.28 -52.68 0.35
N MET A 268 -24.13 -53.19 1.25
CA MET A 268 -25.37 -52.74 1.91
C MET A 268 -25.71 -53.87 2.90
N TYR A 269 -26.27 -53.61 4.08
CA TYR A 269 -27.25 -54.52 4.69
C TYR A 269 -28.19 -53.78 5.64
N HIS A 270 -29.44 -54.25 5.75
CA HIS A 270 -30.51 -53.64 6.56
C HIS A 270 -30.47 -54.11 8.02
N GLY A 271 -31.03 -53.29 8.92
CA GLY A 271 -31.40 -53.65 10.28
C GLY A 271 -32.34 -52.60 10.87
N GLN A 272 -33.65 -52.89 10.92
CA GLN A 272 -34.68 -52.01 11.47
C GLN A 272 -34.97 -52.35 12.95
N SER A 273 -35.65 -51.43 13.64
CA SER A 273 -35.96 -51.49 15.07
C SER A 273 -36.98 -52.57 15.45
N TYR A 274 -36.95 -52.98 16.72
CA TYR A 274 -38.11 -52.92 17.62
C TYR A 274 -37.63 -52.67 19.06
#